data_AF-A0A9C6TZQ9-F1
#
_entry.id   AF-A0A9C6TZQ9-F1
#
_cell.length_a   1.000
_cell.length_b   1.000
_cell.length_c   1.000
_cell.angle_alpha   90.00
_cell.angle_beta   90.00
_cell.angle_gamma   90.00
#
_symmetry.space_group_name_H-M   'P 1'
#
loop_
_entity.id
_entity.type
_entity.pdbx_description
1 polymer ?
#
loop_
_entity_poly.entity_id
_entity_poly.type
_entity_poly.pdbx_seq_one_letter_code
_entity_poly.pdbx_strand_id
1 'polypeptide(L)'
;MRPGKDYRRTKQYETISVTLPGGQREERLIKPMQEGQTEGPLHYVKNGSLYDRINEVHKRINHGGRNKMMPALKETSANITQEAVSLFLSLCAICQSKKIKKRGIVVKPLLFTKMNDRSQVDLIDFQSHPDEEFKHMTYQDYLTKFVALNAMRNKKWPIIS
;
A
#
# COMPACT_ATOMS: atom_id res chain seq x y z
N MET A 1 -35.88 7.94 -47.29
CA MET A 1 -35.85 7.07 -46.09
C MET A 1 -34.58 7.36 -45.31
N ARG A 2 -34.68 7.77 -44.05
CA ARG A 2 -33.51 7.93 -43.17
C ARG A 2 -33.05 6.53 -42.75
N PRO A 3 -31.75 6.19 -42.81
CA PRO A 3 -31.30 4.89 -42.32
C PRO A 3 -31.56 4.82 -40.81
N GLY A 4 -32.15 3.69 -40.38
CA GLY A 4 -32.54 3.45 -39.00
C GLY A 4 -31.37 3.51 -38.02
N LYS A 5 -31.64 4.06 -36.84
CA LYS A 5 -30.67 4.27 -35.74
C LYS A 5 -30.08 2.98 -35.14
N ASP A 6 -30.46 1.80 -35.65
CA ASP A 6 -30.13 0.51 -35.05
C ASP A 6 -28.79 -0.08 -35.51
N TYR A 7 -28.13 0.53 -36.50
CA TYR A 7 -26.82 0.09 -37.01
C TYR A 7 -25.64 0.78 -36.30
N ARG A 8 -25.62 0.77 -34.96
CA ARG A 8 -24.55 1.43 -34.15
C ARG A 8 -23.70 0.44 -33.35
N ARG A 9 -23.57 -0.81 -33.83
CA ARG A 9 -22.89 -1.90 -33.09
C ARG A 9 -21.82 -2.69 -33.87
N THR A 10 -21.36 -2.23 -35.02
CA THR A 10 -20.59 -3.09 -35.94
C THR A 10 -19.08 -2.84 -36.02
N LYS A 11 -18.49 -1.99 -35.18
CA LYS A 11 -17.01 -1.81 -35.11
C LYS A 11 -16.48 -1.81 -33.67
N GLN A 12 -16.66 -2.91 -32.95
CA GLN A 12 -16.13 -3.03 -31.58
C GLN A 12 -14.69 -3.59 -31.52
N TYR A 13 -14.28 -4.37 -32.52
CA TYR A 13 -12.96 -5.00 -32.58
C TYR A 13 -12.53 -5.28 -34.03
N GLU A 14 -11.23 -5.39 -34.24
CA GLU A 14 -10.61 -5.88 -35.47
C GLU A 14 -9.77 -7.12 -35.13
N THR A 15 -9.48 -7.98 -36.12
CA THR A 15 -8.67 -9.19 -35.93
C THR A 15 -7.34 -9.05 -36.64
N ILE A 16 -6.26 -9.45 -35.98
CA ILE A 16 -4.94 -9.56 -36.60
C ILE A 16 -4.41 -10.99 -36.45
N SER A 17 -3.74 -11.51 -37.47
CA SER A 17 -3.00 -12.76 -37.39
C SER A 17 -1.57 -12.50 -36.93
N VAL A 18 -1.21 -12.97 -35.73
CA VAL A 18 0.16 -12.85 -35.19
C VAL A 18 0.86 -14.20 -35.35
N THR A 19 2.06 -14.18 -35.94
CA THR A 19 2.90 -15.38 -36.01
C THR A 19 3.68 -15.53 -34.70
N LEU A 20 3.45 -16.64 -34.01
CA LEU A 20 4.17 -17.00 -32.79
C LEU A 20 5.53 -17.65 -33.11
N PRO A 21 6.49 -17.64 -32.15
CA PRO A 21 7.72 -18.41 -32.28
C PRO A 21 7.38 -19.89 -32.52
N GLY A 22 7.87 -20.45 -33.63
CA GLY A 22 7.50 -21.80 -34.09
C GLY A 22 6.55 -21.84 -35.29
N GLY A 23 6.20 -20.69 -35.87
CA GLY A 23 5.46 -20.60 -37.14
C GLY A 23 3.94 -20.79 -37.03
N GLN A 24 3.42 -21.01 -35.82
CA GLN A 24 1.98 -21.04 -35.56
C GLN A 24 1.37 -19.65 -35.72
N ARG A 25 0.26 -19.55 -36.45
CA ARG A 25 -0.54 -18.32 -36.55
C ARG A 25 -1.60 -18.32 -35.47
N GLU A 26 -1.62 -17.27 -34.65
CA GLU A 26 -2.66 -17.03 -33.65
C GLU A 26 -3.46 -15.78 -34.04
N GLU A 27 -4.78 -15.89 -34.09
CA GLU A 27 -5.65 -14.74 -34.25
C GLU A 27 -5.83 -14.01 -32.91
N ARG A 28 -5.66 -12.69 -32.95
CA ARG A 28 -5.85 -11.79 -31.81
C ARG A 28 -6.82 -10.69 -32.15
N LEU A 29 -7.65 -10.34 -31.18
CA LEU A 29 -8.58 -9.23 -31.27
C LEU A 29 -7.88 -7.95 -30.82
N ILE A 30 -8.04 -6.88 -31.59
CA ILE A 30 -7.54 -5.54 -31.28
C ILE A 30 -8.68 -4.53 -31.23
N LYS A 31 -8.47 -3.47 -30.47
CA LYS A 31 -9.33 -2.30 -30.49
C LYS A 31 -9.12 -1.55 -31.81
N PRO A 32 -10.17 -1.09 -32.50
CA PRO A 32 -10.03 -0.33 -33.74
C PRO A 32 -9.15 0.90 -33.51
N MET A 33 -8.15 1.08 -34.36
CA MET A 33 -7.20 2.18 -34.27
C MET A 33 -7.88 3.47 -34.75
N GLN A 34 -7.71 4.58 -34.02
CA GLN A 34 -8.23 5.88 -34.46
C GLN A 34 -7.22 6.56 -35.41
N GLU A 35 -7.73 7.34 -36.37
CA GLU A 35 -6.87 8.14 -37.25
C GLU A 35 -6.01 9.11 -36.41
N GLY A 36 -4.68 9.03 -36.55
CA GLY A 36 -3.71 9.83 -35.79
C GLY A 36 -3.10 9.13 -34.56
N GLN A 37 -3.43 7.86 -34.30
CA GLN A 37 -2.83 7.10 -33.20
C GLN A 37 -1.40 6.66 -33.55
N THR A 38 -0.42 7.12 -32.76
CA THR A 38 1.02 6.79 -32.92
C THR A 38 1.46 5.55 -32.14
N GLU A 39 0.72 5.18 -31.10
CA GLU A 39 0.97 3.97 -30.30
C GLU A 39 0.39 2.72 -30.98
N GLY A 40 1.02 1.56 -30.74
CA GLY A 40 0.59 0.28 -31.32
C GLY A 40 -0.83 -0.13 -30.91
N PRO A 41 -1.43 -1.12 -31.61
CA PRO A 41 -2.81 -1.51 -31.38
C PRO A 41 -3.00 -2.13 -29.99
N LEU A 42 -4.10 -1.76 -29.31
CA LEU A 42 -4.47 -2.37 -28.03
C LEU A 42 -5.11 -3.73 -28.24
N HIS A 43 -4.60 -4.76 -27.58
CA HIS A 43 -5.11 -6.13 -27.71
C HIS A 43 -6.19 -6.46 -26.67
N TYR A 44 -7.15 -7.29 -27.04
CA TYR A 44 -8.06 -7.94 -26.10
C TYR A 44 -7.44 -9.25 -25.61
N VAL A 45 -7.33 -9.39 -24.30
CA VAL A 45 -6.76 -10.58 -23.65
C VAL A 45 -7.88 -11.59 -23.38
N LYS A 46 -7.64 -12.85 -23.74
CA LYS A 46 -8.58 -13.96 -23.46
C LYS A 46 -8.64 -14.19 -21.95
N ASN A 47 -9.80 -14.62 -21.43
CA ASN A 47 -9.95 -14.89 -19.99
C ASN A 47 -8.90 -15.88 -19.46
N GLY A 48 -8.57 -16.93 -20.23
CA GLY A 48 -7.56 -17.92 -19.86
C GLY A 48 -6.14 -17.38 -19.74
N SER A 49 -5.80 -16.29 -20.44
CA SER A 49 -4.48 -15.65 -20.39
C SER A 49 -4.45 -14.34 -19.61
N LEU A 50 -5.58 -13.95 -19.01
CA LEU A 50 -5.71 -12.72 -18.22
C LEU A 50 -4.74 -12.71 -17.04
N TYR A 51 -4.66 -13.82 -16.31
CA TYR A 51 -3.78 -13.97 -15.16
C TYR A 51 -2.31 -13.83 -15.57
N ASP A 52 -1.89 -14.57 -16.61
CA ASP A 52 -0.50 -14.56 -17.06
C ASP A 52 -0.06 -13.17 -17.50
N ARG A 53 -0.93 -12.45 -18.21
CA ARG A 53 -0.64 -11.08 -18.65
C ARG A 53 -0.47 -10.12 -17.48
N ILE A 54 -1.37 -10.17 -16.49
CA ILE A 54 -1.27 -9.33 -15.29
C ILE A 54 0.00 -9.69 -14.50
N ASN A 55 0.30 -10.98 -14.37
CA ASN A 55 1.48 -11.49 -13.65
C ASN A 55 2.80 -11.10 -14.32
N GLU A 56 2.88 -11.20 -15.66
CA GLU A 56 4.03 -10.76 -16.45
C GLU A 56 4.34 -9.29 -16.18
N VAL A 57 3.34 -8.41 -16.33
CA VAL A 57 3.51 -6.97 -16.08
C VAL A 57 3.85 -6.71 -14.61
N HIS A 58 3.19 -7.40 -13.68
CA HIS A 58 3.45 -7.26 -12.25
C HIS A 58 4.90 -7.58 -11.86
N LYS A 59 5.46 -8.66 -12.41
CA LYS A 59 6.87 -9.04 -12.23
C LYS A 59 7.81 -8.05 -12.90
N ARG A 60 7.50 -7.63 -14.14
CA ARG A 60 8.29 -6.65 -14.91
C ARG A 60 8.47 -5.33 -14.16
N ILE A 61 7.44 -4.85 -13.49
CA ILE A 61 7.50 -3.60 -12.69
C ILE A 61 7.92 -3.81 -11.23
N ASN A 62 8.47 -4.98 -10.90
CA ASN A 62 8.95 -5.37 -9.58
C ASN A 62 7.88 -5.21 -8.47
N HIS A 63 6.77 -5.93 -8.60
CA HIS A 63 5.67 -5.92 -7.63
C HIS A 63 5.03 -4.55 -7.41
N GLY A 64 4.98 -3.72 -8.45
CA GLY A 64 4.30 -2.43 -8.44
C GLY A 64 2.81 -2.56 -8.14
N GLY A 65 2.28 -1.63 -7.35
CA GLY A 65 0.86 -1.60 -7.01
C GLY A 65 -0.03 -1.10 -8.15
N ARG A 66 -1.32 -0.98 -7.88
CA ARG A 66 -2.37 -0.64 -8.85
C ARG A 66 -2.03 0.56 -9.74
N ASN A 67 -1.57 1.65 -9.13
CA ASN A 67 -1.29 2.89 -9.86
C ASN A 67 -0.12 2.77 -10.85
N LYS A 68 0.81 1.83 -10.62
CA LYS A 68 1.90 1.51 -11.56
C LYS A 68 1.47 0.49 -12.61
N MET A 69 0.64 -0.49 -12.22
CA MET A 69 0.16 -1.54 -13.13
C MET A 69 -0.80 -1.00 -14.19
N MET A 70 -1.72 -0.12 -13.82
CA MET A 70 -2.76 0.37 -14.73
C MET A 70 -2.22 1.04 -16.00
N PRO A 71 -1.27 2.01 -15.95
CA PRO A 71 -0.71 2.59 -17.16
C PRO A 71 0.01 1.53 -18.02
N ALA A 72 0.86 0.70 -17.41
CA ALA A 72 1.60 -0.35 -18.13
C ALA A 72 0.70 -1.40 -18.81
N LEU A 73 -0.47 -1.68 -18.23
CA LEU A 73 -1.46 -2.59 -18.84
C LEU A 73 -2.28 -1.88 -19.93
N LYS A 74 -2.63 -0.61 -19.73
CA LYS A 74 -3.39 0.19 -20.70
C LYS A 74 -2.63 0.48 -22.00
N GLU A 75 -1.30 0.46 -21.97
CA GLU A 75 -0.46 0.56 -23.18
C GLU A 75 -0.60 -0.65 -24.11
N THR A 76 -1.03 -1.81 -23.59
CA THR A 76 -0.99 -3.05 -24.37
C THR A 76 -2.31 -3.83 -24.40
N SER A 77 -3.25 -3.52 -23.50
CA SER A 77 -4.47 -4.29 -23.31
C SER A 77 -5.70 -3.41 -23.14
N ALA A 78 -6.76 -3.72 -23.89
CA ALA A 78 -7.99 -2.93 -23.93
C ALA A 78 -9.01 -3.33 -22.85
N ASN A 79 -8.99 -4.58 -22.38
CA ASN A 79 -10.06 -5.17 -21.56
C ASN A 79 -9.65 -5.54 -20.13
N ILE A 80 -8.46 -5.12 -19.67
CA ILE A 80 -8.03 -5.36 -18.29
C ILE A 80 -8.53 -4.22 -17.39
N THR A 81 -9.40 -4.56 -16.44
CA THR A 81 -10.03 -3.58 -15.56
C THR A 81 -9.25 -3.34 -14.27
N GLN A 82 -9.55 -2.25 -13.57
CA GLN A 82 -8.94 -1.94 -12.28
C GLN A 82 -9.29 -2.98 -11.22
N GLU A 83 -10.51 -3.53 -11.28
CA GLU A 83 -11.03 -4.54 -10.36
C GLU A 83 -10.23 -5.84 -10.50
N ALA A 84 -9.96 -6.27 -11.74
CA ALA A 84 -9.13 -7.44 -12.00
C ALA A 84 -7.71 -7.28 -11.44
N VAL A 85 -7.10 -6.11 -11.63
CA VAL A 85 -5.77 -5.79 -11.06
C VAL A 85 -5.81 -5.75 -9.53
N SER A 86 -6.86 -5.15 -8.95
CA SER A 86 -7.03 -5.08 -7.49
C SER A 86 -7.18 -6.47 -6.87
N LEU A 87 -7.98 -7.33 -7.49
CA LEU A 87 -8.14 -8.73 -7.08
C LEU A 87 -6.82 -9.50 -7.19
N PHE A 88 -6.09 -9.35 -8.30
CA PHE A 88 -4.78 -9.96 -8.45
C PHE A 88 -3.80 -9.52 -7.34
N LEU A 89 -3.72 -8.22 -7.06
CA LEU A 89 -2.84 -7.67 -6.02
C LEU A 89 -3.23 -8.12 -4.60
N SER A 90 -4.51 -8.42 -4.36
CA SER A 90 -4.96 -8.98 -3.08
C SER A 90 -4.54 -10.44 -2.91
N LEU A 91 -4.23 -11.16 -4.00
CA LEU A 91 -3.80 -12.55 -3.96
C LEU A 91 -2.27 -12.72 -4.04
N CYS A 92 -1.53 -11.69 -4.45
CA CYS A 92 -0.07 -11.76 -4.52
C CYS A 92 0.59 -11.86 -3.13
N ALA A 93 1.25 -12.98 -2.85
CA ALA A 93 1.91 -13.26 -1.57
C ALA A 93 2.99 -12.22 -1.19
N ILE A 94 3.80 -11.79 -2.16
CA ILE A 94 4.87 -10.81 -1.94
C ILE A 94 4.31 -9.42 -1.63
N CYS A 95 3.20 -9.03 -2.28
CA CYS A 95 2.54 -7.77 -1.97
C CYS A 95 1.84 -7.83 -0.61
N GLN A 96 1.24 -8.98 -0.27
CA GLN A 96 0.56 -9.16 1.01
C GLN A 96 1.53 -9.17 2.20
N SER A 97 2.72 -9.77 2.07
CA SER A 97 3.73 -9.77 3.14
C SER A 97 4.26 -8.37 3.47
N LYS A 98 4.26 -7.46 2.49
CA LYS A 98 4.69 -6.05 2.67
C LYS A 98 3.59 -5.15 3.25
N LYS A 99 2.33 -5.59 3.31
CA LYS A 99 1.26 -4.77 3.90
C LYS A 99 1.42 -4.72 5.42
N ILE A 100 1.71 -3.54 5.94
CA ILE A 100 1.71 -3.28 7.39
C ILE A 100 0.29 -3.53 7.91
N LYS A 101 0.14 -4.55 8.76
CA LYS A 101 -1.09 -4.77 9.50
C LYS A 101 -1.27 -3.61 10.47
N LYS A 102 -2.23 -2.72 10.22
CA LYS A 102 -2.62 -1.70 11.19
C LYS A 102 -3.20 -2.42 12.41
N ARG A 103 -2.38 -2.65 13.43
CA ARG A 103 -2.86 -3.06 14.73
C ARG A 103 -3.51 -1.82 15.35
N GLY A 104 -4.83 -1.85 15.52
CA GLY A 104 -5.51 -0.80 16.28
C GLY A 104 -4.89 -0.74 17.68
N ILE A 105 -4.49 0.46 18.11
CA ILE A 105 -4.05 0.65 19.49
C ILE A 105 -5.32 0.60 20.33
N VAL A 106 -5.55 -0.53 21.02
CA VAL A 106 -6.58 -0.60 22.05
C VAL A 106 -5.99 0.06 23.29
N VAL A 107 -6.24 1.36 23.47
CA VAL A 107 -5.93 2.03 24.73
C VAL A 107 -7.08 1.73 25.69
N LYS A 108 -6.89 0.79 26.62
CA LYS A 108 -7.75 0.71 27.80
C LYS A 108 -7.37 1.87 28.72
N PRO A 109 -8.25 2.83 29.01
CA PRO A 109 -7.93 3.90 29.96
C PRO A 109 -7.66 3.29 31.33
N LEU A 110 -6.53 3.69 31.94
CA LEU A 110 -6.18 3.26 33.29
C LEU A 110 -7.02 4.08 34.28
N LEU A 111 -7.88 3.41 35.04
CA LEU A 111 -8.72 4.04 36.07
C LEU A 111 -8.04 3.86 37.43
N PHE A 112 -7.72 4.96 38.09
CA PHE A 112 -7.21 4.99 39.46
C PHE A 112 -8.11 5.90 40.31
N THR A 113 -8.32 5.55 41.57
CA THR A 113 -9.34 6.19 42.41
C THR A 113 -8.76 7.06 43.52
N LYS A 114 -7.49 6.87 43.88
CA LYS A 114 -6.81 7.63 44.94
C LYS A 114 -5.48 8.19 44.45
N MET A 115 -5.07 9.32 45.05
CA MET A 115 -3.76 9.92 44.81
C MET A 115 -2.65 8.94 45.17
N ASN A 116 -1.59 8.85 44.36
CA ASN A 116 -0.48 7.91 44.52
C ASN A 116 -0.83 6.40 44.40
N ASP A 117 -2.06 6.02 43.97
CA ASP A 117 -2.36 4.62 43.59
C ASP A 117 -1.44 4.13 42.45
N ARG A 118 -1.01 5.07 41.61
CA ARG A 118 -0.08 4.82 40.50
C ARG A 118 0.66 6.10 40.15
N SER A 119 1.98 6.01 40.09
CA SER A 119 2.83 7.02 39.49
C SER A 119 3.51 6.49 38.23
N GLN A 120 3.83 7.40 37.33
CA GLN A 120 4.75 7.17 36.23
C GLN A 120 6.06 7.85 36.59
N VAL A 121 7.13 7.07 36.65
CA VAL A 121 8.47 7.56 36.94
C VAL A 121 9.22 7.59 35.63
N ASP A 122 9.25 8.77 35.00
CA ASP A 122 10.03 9.01 33.81
C ASP A 122 11.33 9.71 34.15
N LEU A 123 12.42 9.23 33.57
CA LEU A 123 13.75 9.81 33.70
C LEU A 123 13.97 10.84 32.59
N ILE A 124 14.10 12.10 32.98
CA ILE A 124 14.52 13.16 32.06
C ILE A 124 16.05 13.24 32.11
N ASP A 125 16.70 13.13 30.95
CA ASP A 125 18.16 13.18 30.82
C ASP A 125 18.64 14.62 30.56
N PHE A 126 19.38 15.18 31.52
CA PHE A 126 19.95 16.53 31.49
C PHE A 126 21.47 16.52 31.25
N GLN A 127 22.05 15.42 30.75
CA GLN A 127 23.51 15.32 30.55
C GLN A 127 24.12 16.41 29.66
N SER A 128 23.36 16.98 28.73
CA SER A 128 23.83 18.06 27.86
C SER A 128 23.95 19.41 28.59
N HIS A 129 23.18 19.62 29.65
CA HIS A 129 23.14 20.84 30.46
C HIS A 129 22.93 20.48 31.93
N PRO A 130 23.93 19.85 32.57
CA PRO A 130 23.81 19.42 33.95
C PRO A 130 23.82 20.62 34.90
N ASP A 131 23.06 20.51 35.98
CA ASP A 131 23.16 21.43 37.11
C ASP A 131 24.14 20.81 38.11
N GLU A 132 25.38 21.29 38.09
CA GLU A 132 26.52 20.73 38.80
C GLU A 132 26.69 19.21 38.55
N GLU A 133 26.39 18.39 39.55
CA GLU A 133 26.49 16.94 39.50
C GLU A 133 25.16 16.23 39.20
N PHE A 134 24.06 16.98 39.10
CA PHE A 134 22.73 16.46 38.84
C PHE A 134 22.44 16.43 37.34
N LYS A 135 22.16 15.22 36.84
CA LYS A 135 22.05 14.93 35.40
C LYS A 135 20.71 14.31 35.03
N HIS A 136 19.87 14.01 36.02
CA HIS A 136 18.60 13.34 35.79
C HIS A 136 17.52 13.87 36.72
N MET A 137 16.26 13.77 36.29
CA MET A 137 15.11 14.23 37.07
C MET A 137 13.92 13.30 36.90
N THR A 138 13.13 13.05 37.96
CA THR A 138 11.98 12.12 37.90
C THR A 138 10.83 12.49 38.84
N TYR A 139 9.58 12.32 38.35
CA TYR A 139 8.36 11.81 39.03
C TYR A 139 7.07 12.51 38.55
N GLN A 140 6.07 11.74 38.11
CA GLN A 140 4.72 12.24 37.81
C GLN A 140 3.63 11.30 38.37
N ASP A 141 2.71 11.85 39.17
CA ASP A 141 1.51 11.13 39.62
C ASP A 141 0.51 10.98 38.47
N TYR A 142 -0.04 9.77 38.29
CA TYR A 142 -0.88 9.48 37.14
C TYR A 142 -2.28 10.10 37.25
N LEU A 143 -2.84 10.14 38.47
CA LEU A 143 -4.21 10.57 38.72
C LEU A 143 -4.36 12.09 38.72
N THR A 144 -3.56 12.77 39.53
CA THR A 144 -3.62 14.22 39.74
C THR A 144 -2.79 15.00 38.73
N LYS A 145 -1.93 14.31 37.97
CA LYS A 145 -0.88 14.91 37.13
C LYS A 145 0.10 15.77 37.92
N PHE A 146 0.14 15.64 39.25
CA PHE A 146 1.12 16.28 40.10
C PHE A 146 2.52 15.82 39.70
N VAL A 147 3.43 16.76 39.47
CA VAL A 147 4.81 16.48 39.07
C VAL A 147 5.71 16.83 40.26
N ALA A 148 6.49 15.86 40.71
CA ALA A 148 7.57 16.09 41.65
C ALA A 148 8.88 15.95 40.89
N LEU A 149 9.77 16.93 41.03
CA LEU A 149 11.04 16.93 40.34
C LEU A 149 12.13 16.64 41.36
N ASN A 150 12.72 15.46 41.27
CA ASN A 150 13.86 15.10 42.11
C ASN A 150 15.14 15.04 41.28
N ALA A 151 16.09 15.92 41.58
CA ALA A 151 17.39 15.97 40.92
C ALA A 151 18.26 14.78 41.35
N MET A 152 18.79 14.04 40.38
CA MET A 152 19.60 12.84 40.62
C MET A 152 20.95 12.88 39.90
N ARG A 153 21.98 12.44 40.61
CA ARG A 153 23.35 12.35 40.07
C ARG A 153 23.52 11.18 39.10
N ASN A 154 22.86 10.06 39.42
CA ASN A 154 22.96 8.80 38.69
C ASN A 154 21.57 8.30 38.26
N LYS A 155 21.53 7.40 37.26
CA LYS A 155 20.28 6.73 36.81
C LYS A 155 19.72 5.70 37.81
N LYS A 156 20.38 5.52 38.96
CA LYS A 156 20.00 4.52 39.98
C LYS A 156 19.29 5.21 41.13
N TRP A 157 18.13 4.68 41.50
CA TRP A 157 17.42 5.11 42.70
C TRP A 157 18.20 4.69 43.95
N PRO A 158 18.37 5.57 44.96
CA PRO A 158 18.94 5.16 46.24
C PRO A 158 18.01 4.14 46.90
N ILE A 159 18.51 2.93 47.13
CA ILE A 159 17.80 1.94 47.94
C ILE A 159 17.82 2.48 49.37
N ILE A 160 16.65 2.87 49.88
CA ILE A 160 16.49 3.24 51.28
C ILE A 160 16.30 1.92 52.04
N SER A 161 17.33 1.48 52.76
CA SER A 161 17.31 0.32 53.67
C SER A 161 16.88 0.74 55.07
#